data_AF-A0A7V5X428-F1
#
_entry.id   AF-A0A7V5X428-F1
#
_cell.length_a   1.000
_cell.length_b   1.000
_cell.length_c   1.000
_cell.angle_alpha   90.00
_cell.angle_beta   90.00
_cell.angle_gamma   90.00
#
_symmetry.space_group_name_H-M   'P 1'
#
loop_
_entity.id
_entity.type
_entity.pdbx_description
1 polymer ?
#
loop_
_entity_poly.entity_id
_entity_poly.type
_entity_poly.pdbx_seq_one_letter_code
_entity_poly.pdbx_strand_id
1 'polypeptide(L)'
;MKHFSPILNDTYEPITAKTIKEGQRFIPLSFEGEAILTLGRAKLFEEAGANLIVNCSPFGCMPGRITSYIFQRFPDFCKIPVVNLFFDGTGDIASQVSIYLKSITQSHTLHDNKYMAVFKTKTPKHKEAGIIESVYKDKDQYRSVDINR
;
A
#
# COMPACT_ATOMS: atom_id res chain seq x y z
N MET A 1 15.78 -13.31 -0.95
CA MET A 1 14.45 -13.04 -1.57
C MET A 1 14.05 -14.01 -2.68
N LYS A 2 14.96 -14.72 -3.38
CA LYS A 2 14.62 -15.63 -4.50
C LYS A 2 13.50 -16.65 -4.20
N HIS A 3 13.41 -17.13 -2.95
CA HIS A 3 12.38 -18.12 -2.57
C HIS A 3 10.98 -17.53 -2.35
N PHE A 4 10.85 -16.22 -2.10
CA PHE A 4 9.56 -15.56 -1.87
C PHE A 4 9.06 -14.74 -3.06
N SER A 5 9.91 -14.48 -4.08
CA SER A 5 9.52 -13.76 -5.32
C SER A 5 8.22 -14.27 -5.94
N PRO A 6 8.02 -15.59 -6.10
CA PRO A 6 6.79 -16.10 -6.71
C PRO A 6 5.51 -15.77 -5.92
N ILE A 7 5.63 -15.63 -4.59
CA ILE A 7 4.51 -15.33 -3.71
C ILE A 7 4.27 -13.82 -3.64
N LEU A 8 5.33 -13.03 -3.69
CA LEU A 8 5.28 -11.56 -3.60
C LEU A 8 5.03 -10.89 -4.95
N ASN A 9 4.91 -11.65 -6.04
CA ASN A 9 4.64 -11.15 -7.40
C ASN A 9 5.59 -10.02 -7.83
N ASP A 10 6.88 -10.16 -7.48
CA ASP A 10 7.92 -9.14 -7.71
C ASP A 10 7.55 -7.74 -7.17
N THR A 11 6.73 -7.68 -6.13
CA THR A 11 6.42 -6.44 -5.41
C THR A 11 7.64 -6.05 -4.60
N TYR A 12 8.25 -4.92 -4.94
CA TYR A 12 9.38 -4.36 -4.22
C TYR A 12 8.94 -3.26 -3.27
N GLU A 13 9.71 -3.11 -2.20
CA GLU A 13 9.59 -2.01 -1.28
C GLU A 13 9.76 -0.66 -2.02
N PRO A 14 8.85 0.31 -1.85
CA PRO A 14 8.97 1.61 -2.49
C PRO A 14 10.21 2.38 -2.01
N ILE A 15 10.73 3.25 -2.89
CA ILE A 15 11.88 4.12 -2.59
C ILE A 15 11.53 5.01 -1.39
N THR A 16 12.36 5.00 -0.34
CA THR A 16 12.11 5.70 0.92
C THR A 16 11.80 7.19 0.74
N ALA A 17 12.49 7.89 -0.16
CA ALA A 17 12.21 9.30 -0.44
C ALA A 17 10.79 9.53 -0.98
N LYS A 18 10.28 8.64 -1.84
CA LYS A 18 8.89 8.70 -2.33
C LYS A 18 7.91 8.36 -1.21
N THR A 19 8.22 7.36 -0.40
CA THR A 19 7.42 6.97 0.77
C THR A 19 7.27 8.15 1.73
N ILE A 20 8.36 8.81 2.09
CA ILE A 20 8.34 9.99 2.96
C ILE A 20 7.47 11.09 2.34
N LYS A 21 7.67 11.38 1.04
CA LYS A 21 6.90 12.42 0.34
C LYS A 21 5.39 12.20 0.44
N GLU A 22 4.91 10.97 0.28
CA GLU A 22 3.48 10.65 0.45
C GLU A 22 3.02 10.76 1.91
N GLY A 23 3.85 10.31 2.87
CA GLY A 23 3.55 10.44 4.29
C GLY A 23 3.49 11.90 4.81
N GLN A 24 4.27 12.79 4.19
CA GLN A 24 4.35 14.21 4.55
C GLN A 24 3.03 14.99 4.40
N ARG A 25 2.04 14.41 3.72
CA ARG A 25 0.69 14.97 3.61
C ARG A 25 -0.03 15.12 4.96
N PHE A 26 0.34 14.30 5.94
CA PHE A 26 -0.27 14.31 7.27
C PHE A 26 0.74 14.52 8.40
N ILE A 27 1.97 14.03 8.21
CA ILE A 27 2.98 13.99 9.28
C ILE A 27 4.23 14.72 8.80
N PRO A 28 4.64 15.82 9.46
CA PRO A 28 5.87 16.52 9.06
C PRO A 28 7.09 15.61 9.28
N LEU A 29 8.13 15.79 8.47
CA LEU A 29 9.36 14.97 8.57
C LEU A 29 10.05 15.08 9.94
N SER A 30 9.90 16.22 10.62
CA SER A 30 10.40 16.42 11.98
C SER A 30 9.70 15.54 13.03
N PHE A 31 8.52 15.01 12.71
CA PHE A 31 7.87 14.00 13.51
C PHE A 31 8.46 12.64 13.13
N GLU A 32 9.58 12.31 13.78
CA GLU A 32 10.32 11.07 13.59
C GLU A 32 9.44 9.85 13.92
N GLY A 33 9.77 8.70 13.31
CA GLY A 33 9.14 7.42 13.59
C GLY A 33 8.49 6.77 12.37
N GLU A 34 7.80 5.66 12.61
CA GLU A 34 7.31 4.78 11.54
C GLU A 34 6.04 5.31 10.87
N ALA A 35 5.31 6.22 11.51
CA ALA A 35 3.98 6.66 11.05
C ALA A 35 4.03 7.28 9.65
N ILE A 36 5.03 8.14 9.38
CA ILE A 36 5.24 8.76 8.08
C ILE A 36 5.53 7.71 6.98
N LEU A 37 6.31 6.68 7.32
CA LEU A 37 6.65 5.60 6.39
C LEU A 37 5.44 4.71 6.12
N THR A 38 4.67 4.37 7.16
CA THR A 38 3.47 3.52 7.04
C THR A 38 2.40 4.16 6.16
N LEU A 39 2.14 5.45 6.32
CA LEU A 39 1.19 6.18 5.46
C LEU A 39 1.66 6.20 4.00
N GLY A 40 2.92 6.54 3.78
CA GLY A 40 3.48 6.57 2.43
C GLY A 40 3.49 5.21 1.75
N ARG A 41 3.86 4.15 2.48
CA ARG A 41 3.85 2.77 1.98
C ARG A 41 2.46 2.33 1.58
N ALA A 42 1.48 2.56 2.44
CA ALA A 42 0.09 2.20 2.15
C ALA A 42 -0.37 2.86 0.85
N LYS A 43 -0.04 4.14 0.64
CA LYS A 43 -0.39 4.85 -0.58
C LYS A 43 0.31 4.29 -1.82
N LEU A 44 1.61 4.07 -1.74
CA LEU A 44 2.39 3.57 -2.88
C LEU A 44 2.05 2.13 -3.22
N PHE A 45 1.70 1.29 -2.25
CA PHE A 45 1.23 -0.07 -2.50
C PHE A 45 -0.18 -0.10 -3.13
N GLU A 46 -1.08 0.79 -2.72
CA GLU A 46 -2.35 0.99 -3.43
C GLU A 46 -2.10 1.35 -4.90
N GLU A 47 -1.23 2.33 -5.16
CA GLU A 47 -0.87 2.76 -6.52
C GLU A 47 -0.19 1.66 -7.34
N ALA A 48 0.53 0.75 -6.67
CA ALA A 48 1.12 -0.45 -7.27
C ALA A 48 0.11 -1.59 -7.51
N GLY A 49 -1.17 -1.39 -7.17
CA GLY A 49 -2.26 -2.34 -7.47
C GLY A 49 -2.71 -3.23 -6.31
N ALA A 50 -2.31 -2.92 -5.06
CA ALA A 50 -2.87 -3.62 -3.91
C ALA A 50 -4.40 -3.41 -3.83
N ASN A 51 -5.14 -4.45 -3.44
CA ASN A 51 -6.61 -4.36 -3.27
C ASN A 51 -7.04 -4.22 -1.79
N LEU A 52 -6.09 -4.40 -0.86
CA LEU A 52 -6.32 -4.36 0.58
C LEU A 52 -5.02 -3.92 1.27
N ILE A 53 -5.11 -2.96 2.19
CA ILE A 53 -4.01 -2.65 3.12
C ILE A 53 -4.35 -3.24 4.49
N VAL A 54 -3.39 -3.92 5.10
CA VAL A 54 -3.48 -4.38 6.49
C VAL A 54 -2.42 -3.67 7.31
N ASN A 55 -2.85 -2.74 8.16
CA ASN A 55 -2.00 -2.02 9.09
C ASN A 55 -1.90 -2.82 10.39
N CYS A 56 -0.83 -3.60 10.51
CA CYS A 56 -0.55 -4.42 11.68
C CYS A 56 0.32 -3.66 12.68
N SER A 57 -0.08 -3.59 13.94
CA SER A 57 0.69 -2.95 15.01
C SER A 57 0.56 -3.72 16.32
N PRO A 58 1.58 -3.73 17.20
CA PRO A 58 1.39 -4.21 18.56
C PRO A 58 0.50 -3.24 19.36
N PHE A 59 -0.17 -3.75 20.39
CA PHE A 59 -0.94 -2.93 21.31
C PHE A 59 -0.06 -1.84 21.94
N GLY A 60 -0.59 -0.63 22.06
CA GLY A 60 0.16 0.51 22.59
C GLY A 60 1.18 1.14 21.62
N CYS A 61 1.31 0.64 20.38
CA CYS A 61 2.18 1.26 19.37
C CYS A 61 1.68 2.67 19.01
N MET A 62 2.36 3.71 19.50
CA MET A 62 2.00 5.10 19.24
C MET A 62 1.95 5.42 17.72
N PRO A 63 2.97 5.08 16.90
CA PRO A 63 2.91 5.25 15.45
C PRO A 63 1.69 4.53 14.81
N GLY A 64 1.39 3.31 15.28
CA GLY A 64 0.25 2.52 14.80
C GLY A 64 -1.11 3.17 15.11
N ARG A 65 -1.25 3.83 16.26
CA ARG A 65 -2.47 4.59 16.60
C ARG A 65 -2.62 5.83 15.73
N ILE A 66 -1.52 6.54 15.48
CA ILE A 66 -1.51 7.73 14.61
C ILE A 66 -1.94 7.34 13.20
N THR A 67 -1.34 6.31 12.61
CA THR A 67 -1.68 5.84 11.26
C THR A 67 -3.12 5.34 11.19
N SER A 68 -3.57 4.58 12.18
CA SER A 68 -4.96 4.09 12.26
C SER A 68 -5.97 5.24 12.30
N TYR A 69 -5.70 6.28 13.10
CA TYR A 69 -6.54 7.46 13.17
C TYR A 69 -6.60 8.17 11.81
N ILE A 70 -5.45 8.35 11.14
CA ILE A 70 -5.39 9.01 9.84
C ILE A 70 -6.17 8.21 8.78
N PHE A 71 -5.98 6.89 8.70
CA PHE A 71 -6.75 6.05 7.76
C PHE A 71 -8.25 6.11 7.99
N GLN A 72 -8.71 6.15 9.25
CA GLN A 72 -10.13 6.27 9.58
C GLN A 72 -10.68 7.67 9.33
N ARG A 73 -9.89 8.72 9.60
CA ARG A 73 -10.31 10.11 9.48
C ARG A 73 -10.33 10.60 8.03
N PHE A 74 -9.45 10.06 7.19
CA PHE A 74 -9.23 10.44 5.80
C PHE A 74 -9.38 9.22 4.88
N PRO A 75 -10.59 8.63 4.76
CA PRO A 75 -10.81 7.43 3.96
C PRO A 75 -10.47 7.63 2.47
N ASP A 76 -10.53 8.86 1.95
CA ASP A 76 -10.16 9.16 0.56
C ASP A 76 -8.66 9.11 0.28
N PHE A 77 -7.81 8.99 1.32
CA PHE A 77 -6.37 8.89 1.15
C PHE A 77 -5.98 7.59 0.41
N CYS A 78 -6.57 6.47 0.84
CA CYS A 78 -6.48 5.17 0.19
C CYS A 78 -7.86 4.75 -0.31
N LYS A 79 -8.03 4.58 -1.62
CA LYS A 79 -9.33 4.21 -2.24
C LYS A 79 -9.67 2.73 -2.07
N ILE A 80 -8.76 1.96 -1.47
CA ILE A 80 -8.92 0.55 -1.12
C ILE A 80 -9.14 0.42 0.39
N PRO A 81 -9.85 -0.64 0.85
CA PRO A 81 -10.04 -0.88 2.26
C PRO A 81 -8.70 -0.97 3.02
N VAL A 82 -8.67 -0.34 4.19
CA VAL A 82 -7.55 -0.40 5.14
C VAL A 82 -8.04 -1.04 6.44
N VAL A 83 -7.42 -2.16 6.84
CA VAL A 83 -7.74 -2.89 8.06
C VAL A 83 -6.68 -2.61 9.10
N ASN A 84 -7.07 -2.01 10.23
CA ASN A 84 -6.15 -1.72 11.33
C ASN A 84 -6.24 -2.83 12.38
N LEU A 85 -5.14 -3.54 12.61
CA LEU A 85 -5.05 -4.64 13.57
C LEU A 85 -4.06 -4.29 14.69
N PHE A 86 -4.51 -4.42 15.93
CA PHE A 86 -3.67 -4.24 17.11
C PHE A 86 -3.51 -5.56 17.86
N PHE A 87 -2.31 -6.12 17.90
CA PHE A 87 -2.04 -7.39 18.57
C PHE A 87 -1.61 -7.18 20.02
N ASP A 88 -2.34 -7.76 20.97
CA ASP A 88 -2.00 -7.78 22.40
C ASP A 88 -1.58 -9.17 22.90
N GLY A 89 -1.49 -10.15 21.99
CA GLY A 89 -1.18 -11.55 22.30
C GLY A 89 -2.40 -12.41 22.63
N THR A 90 -3.61 -11.86 22.55
CA THR A 90 -4.87 -12.56 22.83
C THR A 90 -5.86 -12.45 21.68
N GLY A 91 -6.78 -13.42 21.58
CA GLY A 91 -7.84 -13.44 20.58
C GLY A 91 -7.37 -13.71 19.13
N ASP A 92 -8.35 -13.87 18.23
CA ASP A 92 -8.11 -14.03 16.79
C ASP A 92 -8.44 -12.73 16.05
N ILE A 93 -7.52 -11.76 16.17
CA ILE A 93 -7.66 -10.45 15.54
C ILE A 93 -7.45 -10.54 14.01
N ALA A 94 -6.64 -11.49 13.56
CA ALA A 94 -6.36 -11.71 12.14
C ALA A 94 -7.59 -12.19 11.36
N SER A 95 -8.55 -12.86 12.01
CA SER A 95 -9.83 -13.27 11.38
C SER A 95 -10.58 -12.12 10.68
N GLN A 96 -10.42 -10.88 11.15
CA GLN A 96 -11.05 -9.70 10.54
C GLN A 96 -10.66 -9.54 9.07
N VAL A 97 -9.40 -9.85 8.71
CA VAL A 97 -8.89 -9.76 7.34
C VAL A 97 -9.71 -10.64 6.39
N SER A 98 -10.17 -11.81 6.85
CA SER A 98 -10.95 -12.74 6.03
C SER A 98 -12.27 -12.15 5.53
N ILE A 99 -12.89 -11.24 6.31
CA ILE A 99 -14.14 -10.57 5.93
C ILE A 99 -13.89 -9.65 4.74
N TYR A 100 -12.80 -8.86 4.79
CA TYR A 100 -12.41 -7.97 3.69
C TYR A 100 -12.03 -8.75 2.44
N LEU A 101 -11.24 -9.82 2.56
CA LEU A 101 -10.85 -10.65 1.43
C LEU A 101 -12.06 -11.28 0.71
N LYS A 102 -13.06 -11.76 1.46
CA LYS A 102 -14.32 -12.27 0.90
C LYS A 102 -15.07 -11.16 0.16
N SER A 103 -15.19 -9.98 0.75
CA SER A 103 -15.88 -8.82 0.15
C SER A 103 -15.21 -8.36 -1.15
N ILE A 104 -13.87 -8.27 -1.17
CA ILE A 104 -13.09 -7.88 -2.35
C ILE A 104 -13.28 -8.92 -3.47
N THR A 105 -13.09 -10.20 -3.16
CA THR A 105 -13.25 -11.29 -4.15
C THR A 105 -14.65 -11.33 -4.76
N GLN A 106 -15.68 -11.11 -3.94
CA GLN A 106 -17.07 -11.08 -4.41
C GLN A 106 -17.34 -9.85 -5.31
N SER A 107 -16.74 -8.70 -4.99
CA SER A 107 -16.82 -7.48 -5.81
C SER A 107 -16.15 -7.65 -7.18
N HIS A 108 -14.99 -8.31 -7.24
CA HIS A 108 -14.34 -8.69 -8.50
C HIS A 108 -15.20 -9.67 -9.30
N THR A 109 -15.74 -10.70 -8.65
CA THR A 109 -16.61 -11.70 -9.32
C THR A 109 -17.87 -11.07 -9.91
N LEU A 110 -18.45 -10.06 -9.24
CA LEU A 110 -19.61 -9.32 -9.76
C LEU A 110 -19.24 -8.40 -10.93
N HIS A 111 -18.06 -7.76 -10.90
CA HIS A 111 -17.54 -7.03 -12.04
C HIS A 111 -17.29 -7.99 -13.22
N ASP A 112 -16.51 -9.05 -13.02
CA ASP A 112 -16.18 -10.03 -14.05
C ASP A 112 -17.43 -10.69 -14.64
N ASN A 113 -18.45 -11.02 -13.85
CA ASN A 113 -19.71 -11.58 -14.37
C ASN A 113 -20.54 -10.55 -15.15
N LYS A 114 -20.56 -9.28 -14.75
CA LYS A 114 -21.25 -8.22 -15.50
C LYS A 114 -20.53 -7.90 -16.81
N TYR A 115 -19.20 -8.03 -16.85
CA TYR A 115 -18.41 -7.94 -18.08
C TYR A 115 -18.50 -9.22 -18.95
N MET A 116 -18.49 -10.43 -18.38
CA MET A 116 -18.64 -11.69 -19.14
C MET A 116 -20.05 -11.88 -19.70
N ALA A 117 -21.08 -11.37 -19.04
CA ALA A 117 -22.45 -11.35 -19.56
C ALA A 117 -22.64 -10.34 -20.71
N VAL A 118 -21.84 -9.25 -20.72
CA VAL A 118 -21.91 -8.18 -21.73
C VAL A 118 -20.94 -8.43 -22.90
N PHE A 119 -19.81 -9.09 -22.67
CA PHE A 119 -18.75 -9.29 -23.66
C PHE A 119 -18.57 -10.76 -24.03
N LYS A 120 -19.49 -11.29 -24.83
CA LYS A 120 -19.26 -12.46 -25.69
C LYS A 120 -18.35 -12.09 -26.89
N THR A 121 -17.22 -11.42 -26.66
CA THR A 121 -16.28 -11.02 -27.72
C THR A 121 -14.82 -11.09 -27.24
N LYS A 122 -13.92 -11.47 -28.16
CA LYS A 122 -12.51 -11.88 -27.96
C LYS A 122 -11.72 -10.98 -26.99
N THR A 123 -11.04 -11.63 -26.04
CA THR A 123 -10.10 -11.06 -25.07
C THR A 123 -8.97 -10.25 -25.76
N PRO A 124 -8.69 -8.99 -25.35
CA PRO A 124 -7.56 -8.25 -25.85
C PRO A 124 -6.26 -8.62 -25.10
N LYS A 125 -5.16 -8.73 -25.83
CA LYS A 125 -3.82 -9.01 -25.29
C LYS A 125 -3.30 -7.80 -24.48
N HIS A 126 -2.92 -8.01 -23.22
CA HIS A 126 -2.21 -7.01 -22.43
C HIS A 126 -0.82 -6.74 -23.01
N LYS A 127 -0.44 -5.46 -23.14
CA LYS A 127 0.91 -5.03 -23.51
C LYS A 127 1.81 -5.05 -22.27
N GLU A 128 2.83 -5.89 -22.30
CA GLU A 128 3.94 -5.92 -21.35
C GLU A 128 4.82 -4.65 -21.45
N ALA A 129 5.41 -4.31 -20.30
CA ALA A 129 6.72 -3.68 -20.13
C ALA A 129 7.06 -2.45 -21.02
N GLY A 130 6.78 -1.25 -20.50
CA GLY A 130 7.30 -0.01 -21.11
C GLY A 130 7.54 1.18 -20.17
N ILE A 131 7.15 1.10 -18.90
CA ILE A 131 7.21 2.28 -17.99
C ILE A 131 8.51 2.31 -17.17
N ILE A 132 9.14 1.15 -16.95
CA ILE A 132 10.23 0.98 -15.98
C ILE A 132 11.54 1.69 -16.39
N GLU A 133 11.81 1.84 -17.70
CA GLU A 133 13.04 2.48 -18.19
C GLU A 133 13.09 4.00 -18.01
N SER A 134 11.93 4.67 -17.88
CA SER A 134 11.89 6.14 -17.74
C SER A 134 12.24 6.63 -16.33
N VAL A 135 12.10 5.78 -15.31
CA VAL A 135 12.25 6.17 -13.90
C VAL A 135 13.72 6.16 -13.43
N TYR A 136 14.62 5.50 -14.17
CA TYR A 136 16.02 5.34 -13.77
C TYR A 136 16.99 6.40 -14.35
N LYS A 137 16.51 7.38 -15.15
CA LYS A 137 17.37 8.41 -15.77
C LYS A 137 17.71 9.62 -14.88
N ASP A 138 16.98 9.89 -13.81
CA ASP A 138 17.20 11.08 -12.95
C ASP A 138 18.09 10.79 -11.73
N LYS A 139 19.29 10.24 -11.95
CA LYS A 139 20.25 9.97 -10.87
C LYS A 139 21.18 11.14 -10.50
N ASP A 140 21.14 12.25 -11.22
CA ASP A 140 22.15 13.32 -11.07
C ASP A 140 21.72 14.55 -10.25
N GLN A 141 20.51 14.61 -9.69
CA GLN A 141 20.02 15.85 -9.08
C GLN A 141 20.08 15.93 -7.54
N TYR A 142 20.37 14.84 -6.83
CA TYR A 142 20.41 14.84 -5.36
C TYR A 142 21.83 14.59 -4.83
N ARG A 143 22.73 15.52 -5.12
CA ARG A 143 24.09 15.53 -4.57
C ARG A 143 24.48 16.90 -4.04
N SER A 144 23.76 17.38 -3.02
CA SER A 144 24.27 18.35 -2.04
C SER A 144 23.20 18.66 -1.00
N VAL A 145 23.24 18.01 0.16
CA VAL A 145 22.71 18.59 1.39
C VAL A 145 23.83 18.44 2.42
N ASP A 146 24.49 19.57 2.70
CA ASP A 146 25.55 19.68 3.70
C ASP A 146 24.99 19.35 5.09
N ILE A 147 25.51 18.28 5.70
CA ILE A 147 25.11 17.75 7.00
C ILE A 147 25.94 18.30 8.16
N ASN A 148 26.37 19.55 8.09
CA ASN A 148 27.01 20.23 9.22
C ASN A 148 26.37 21.60 9.46
N ARG A 149 25.27 21.62 10.23
CA ARG A 149 24.88 22.79 11.00
C ARG A 149 24.06 22.42 12.22
#